data_AF-A0A350UVL7-F1
#
_entry.id   AF-A0A350UVL7-F1
#
_cell.length_a   1.000
_cell.length_b   1.000
_cell.length_c   1.000
_cell.angle_alpha   90.00
_cell.angle_beta   90.00
_cell.angle_gamma   90.00
#
_symmetry.space_group_name_H-M   'P 1'
#
loop_
_entity.id
_entity.type
_entity.pdbx_description
1 polymer ?
#
loop_
_entity_poly.entity_id
_entity_poly.type
_entity_poly.pdbx_seq_one_letter_code
_entity_poly.pdbx_strand_id
1 'polypeptide(L)'
;MQKAILIGVDFPSHGSTPMEIAMEELKGLAETAQYNPIAIISQKLTAVNPKTFIGKGKVEEVAEVVNHNSADIVIFDDNLSPAQNKNLENIFK
;
A
#
# COMPACT_ATOMS: atom_id res chain seq x y z
N MET A 1 5.63 15.85 -9.75
CA MET A 1 5.75 14.91 -8.63
C MET A 1 4.99 13.65 -9.02
N GLN A 2 5.55 12.48 -8.76
CA GLN A 2 4.93 11.19 -9.10
C GLN A 2 3.75 10.91 -8.17
N LYS A 3 2.59 10.54 -8.72
CA LYS A 3 1.37 10.22 -7.98
C LYS A 3 1.55 8.89 -7.24
N ALA A 4 1.39 8.91 -5.93
CA ALA A 4 1.55 7.74 -5.07
C ALA A 4 0.22 7.29 -4.46
N ILE A 5 0.01 5.99 -4.40
CA ILE A 5 -1.01 5.36 -3.55
C ILE A 5 -0.30 4.73 -2.37
N LEU A 6 -0.73 5.04 -1.15
CA LEU A 6 -0.15 4.50 0.08
C LEU A 6 -1.01 3.34 0.59
N ILE A 7 -0.37 2.21 0.90
CA ILE A 7 -1.02 1.00 1.38
C ILE A 7 -0.48 0.65 2.76
N GLY A 8 -1.36 0.39 3.72
CA GLY A 8 -0.94 -0.18 4.99
C GLY A 8 -1.82 -1.33 5.45
N VAL A 9 -1.27 -2.17 6.33
CA VAL A 9 -1.96 -3.35 6.86
C VAL A 9 -2.00 -3.31 8.37
N ASP A 10 -3.20 -3.44 8.93
CA ASP A 10 -3.42 -3.47 10.37
C ASP A 10 -3.59 -4.92 10.82
N PHE A 11 -2.71 -5.40 11.70
CA PHE A 11 -2.80 -6.74 12.26
C PHE A 11 -3.30 -6.68 13.71
N PRO A 12 -4.26 -7.54 14.10
CA PRO A 12 -4.78 -7.58 15.48
C PRO A 12 -3.70 -7.79 16.56
N SER A 13 -2.55 -8.36 16.19
CA SER A 13 -1.42 -8.63 17.09
C SER A 13 -0.44 -7.45 17.24
N HIS A 14 -0.56 -6.39 16.46
CA HIS A 14 0.30 -5.21 16.59
C HIS A 14 -0.33 -4.20 17.55
N GLY A 15 0.21 -4.14 18.77
CA GLY A 15 -0.28 -3.31 19.86
C GLY A 15 0.46 -1.99 20.07
N SER A 16 1.14 -1.41 19.07
CA SER A 16 2.04 -0.28 19.32
C SER A 16 1.64 1.05 18.68
N THR A 17 1.17 1.06 17.43
CA THR A 17 0.88 2.31 16.72
C THR A 17 -0.49 2.25 16.06
N PRO A 18 -1.40 3.21 16.33
CA PRO A 18 -2.64 3.34 15.58
C PRO A 18 -2.36 3.47 14.08
N MET A 19 -3.12 2.73 13.27
CA MET A 19 -3.02 2.73 11.81
C MET A 19 -3.03 4.14 11.20
N GLU A 20 -3.85 5.04 11.75
CA GLU A 20 -3.93 6.43 11.30
C GLU A 20 -2.61 7.18 11.45
N ILE A 21 -1.90 6.99 12.57
CA ILE A 21 -0.61 7.63 12.84
C ILE A 21 0.47 7.06 11.92
N ALA A 22 0.49 5.74 11.72
CA ALA A 22 1.45 5.10 10.81
C ALA A 22 1.28 5.61 9.37
N MET A 23 0.03 5.74 8.89
CA MET A 23 -0.21 6.26 7.54
C MET A 23 0.07 7.77 7.41
N GLU A 24 -0.10 8.55 8.47
CA GLU A 24 0.30 9.96 8.48
C GLU A 24 1.83 10.10 8.38
N GLU A 25 2.58 9.26 9.09
CA GLU A 25 4.03 9.17 8.97
C GLU A 25 4.46 8.76 7.55
N LEU A 26 3.90 7.68 7.01
CA LEU A 26 4.20 7.22 5.64
C LEU A 26 3.92 8.31 4.59
N LYS A 27 2.83 9.06 4.78
CA LYS A 27 2.51 10.21 3.91
C LYS A 27 3.61 11.27 3.98
N GLY A 28 4.03 11.68 5.18
CA GLY A 28 5.10 12.65 5.35
C GLY A 28 6.44 12.19 4.74
N LEU A 29 6.76 10.90 4.86
CA LEU A 29 7.94 10.31 4.23
C LEU A 29 7.85 10.34 2.70
N ALA A 30 6.69 9.99 2.14
CA ALA A 30 6.46 10.03 0.70
C ALA A 30 6.56 11.46 0.14
N GLU A 31 5.97 12.44 0.82
CA GLU A 31 6.07 13.87 0.46
C GLU A 31 7.51 14.38 0.53
N THR A 32 8.25 14.00 1.58
CA THR A 32 9.68 14.32 1.72
C THR A 32 10.50 13.73 0.56
N ALA A 33 10.15 12.53 0.11
CA ALA A 33 10.73 11.86 -1.04
C ALA A 33 10.20 12.38 -2.40
N GLN A 34 9.48 13.50 -2.45
CA GLN A 34 8.95 14.14 -3.66
C GLN A 34 7.86 13.35 -4.41
N TYR A 35 7.20 12.41 -3.72
CA TYR A 35 5.96 11.81 -4.19
C TYR A 35 4.76 12.69 -3.82
N ASN A 36 3.67 12.53 -4.56
CA ASN A 36 2.39 13.17 -4.31
C ASN A 36 1.36 12.10 -3.91
N PRO A 37 1.14 11.85 -2.61
CA PRO A 37 0.14 10.89 -2.15
C PRO A 37 -1.27 11.33 -2.55
N ILE A 38 -1.91 10.55 -3.43
CA ILE A 38 -3.26 10.84 -3.96
C ILE A 38 -4.34 9.95 -3.33
N ALA A 39 -3.95 8.84 -2.71
CA ALA A 39 -4.86 7.96 -2.00
C ALA A 39 -4.12 7.21 -0.88
N ILE A 40 -4.86 6.90 0.18
CA ILE A 40 -4.42 6.07 1.30
C ILE A 40 -5.43 4.93 1.42
N ILE A 41 -4.96 3.70 1.39
CA ILE A 41 -5.78 2.49 1.44
C ILE A 41 -5.23 1.60 2.55
N SER A 42 -6.11 1.07 3.39
CA SER A 42 -5.73 0.15 4.45
C SER A 42 -6.54 -1.15 4.42
N GLN A 43 -5.97 -2.21 4.99
CA GLN A 43 -6.65 -3.48 5.17
C GLN A 43 -6.33 -4.06 6.55
N LYS A 44 -7.36 -4.51 7.28
CA LYS A 44 -7.15 -5.35 8.46
C LYS A 44 -6.93 -6.79 8.05
N LEU A 45 -5.87 -7.44 8.53
CA LEU A 45 -5.55 -8.84 8.21
C LEU A 45 -5.09 -9.60 9.46
N THR A 46 -5.46 -10.88 9.55
CA THR A 46 -4.88 -11.81 10.54
C THR A 46 -3.58 -12.44 10.04
N ALA A 47 -3.42 -12.55 8.72
CA ALA A 47 -2.22 -13.03 8.05
C ALA A 47 -2.14 -12.44 6.63
N VAL A 48 -0.92 -12.20 6.15
CA VAL A 48 -0.67 -11.69 4.79
C VAL A 48 -0.94 -12.73 3.72
N ASN A 49 -1.28 -12.27 2.52
CA ASN A 49 -1.23 -13.12 1.34
C ASN A 49 0.24 -13.33 0.93
N PRO A 50 0.76 -14.57 0.84
CA PRO A 50 2.15 -14.81 0.47
C PRO A 50 2.50 -14.34 -0.95
N LYS A 51 1.50 -14.17 -1.83
CA LYS A 51 1.69 -13.70 -3.20
C LYS A 51 1.60 -12.18 -3.35
N THR A 52 0.76 -11.51 -2.57
CA THR A 52 0.40 -10.09 -2.81
C THR A 52 0.42 -9.22 -1.57
N PHE A 53 0.78 -9.77 -0.41
CA PHE A 53 0.73 -9.14 0.92
C PHE A 53 -0.69 -8.84 1.41
N ILE A 54 -1.49 -8.13 0.61
CA ILE A 54 -2.91 -7.86 0.80
C ILE A 54 -3.82 -8.92 0.16
N GLY A 55 -5.07 -9.00 0.61
CA GLY A 55 -6.06 -9.95 0.10
C GLY A 55 -6.52 -9.65 -1.34
N LYS A 56 -7.00 -10.67 -2.06
CA LYS A 56 -7.37 -10.58 -3.49
C LYS A 56 -8.30 -9.41 -3.82
N GLY A 57 -9.41 -9.25 -3.09
CA GLY A 57 -10.35 -8.16 -3.35
C GLY A 57 -9.73 -6.77 -3.13
N LYS A 58 -8.79 -6.65 -2.19
CA LYS A 58 -8.06 -5.41 -1.96
C LYS A 58 -7.06 -5.14 -3.07
N VAL A 59 -6.41 -6.17 -3.61
CA VAL A 59 -5.55 -6.03 -4.79
C VAL A 59 -6.36 -5.51 -5.98
N GLU A 60 -7.55 -6.05 -6.21
CA GLU A 60 -8.46 -5.60 -7.29
C GLU A 60 -8.85 -4.12 -7.10
N GLU A 61 -9.24 -3.74 -5.89
CA GLU A 61 -9.55 -2.34 -5.54
C GLU A 61 -8.34 -1.41 -5.76
N VAL A 62 -7.14 -1.80 -5.34
CA VAL A 62 -5.93 -0.99 -5.55
C VAL A 62 -5.64 -0.86 -7.05
N ALA A 63 -5.79 -1.93 -7.84
CA ALA A 63 -5.59 -1.89 -9.28
C ALA A 63 -6.58 -0.93 -9.97
N GLU A 64 -7.83 -0.88 -9.53
CA GLU A 64 -8.82 0.10 -10.01
C GLU A 64 -8.39 1.53 -9.68
N VAL A 65 -7.93 1.79 -8.46
CA VAL A 65 -7.47 3.14 -8.04
C VAL A 65 -6.21 3.56 -8.81
N VAL A 66 -5.26 2.64 -9.03
CA VAL A 66 -4.08 2.86 -9.87
C VAL A 66 -4.49 3.31 -11.26
N ASN A 67 -5.38 2.55 -11.91
CA ASN A 67 -5.84 2.83 -13.27
C ASN A 67 -6.63 4.14 -13.35
N HIS A 68 -7.59 4.34 -12.45
CA HIS A 68 -8.46 5.51 -12.45
C HIS A 68 -7.69 6.83 -12.26
N ASN A 69 -6.67 6.81 -11.39
CA ASN A 69 -5.90 8.02 -11.08
C ASN A 69 -4.62 8.16 -11.91
N SER A 70 -4.30 7.15 -12.73
CA SER A 70 -3.00 7.00 -13.39
C SER A 70 -1.87 7.19 -12.39
N ALA A 71 -1.89 6.40 -11.31
CA ALA A 71 -0.86 6.44 -10.27
C ALA A 71 0.48 5.95 -10.83
N ASP A 72 1.56 6.63 -10.47
CA ASP A 72 2.91 6.28 -10.92
C ASP A 72 3.56 5.22 -10.01
N ILE A 73 3.16 5.18 -8.74
CA ILE A 73 3.74 4.29 -7.72
C ILE A 73 2.73 3.87 -6.66
N VAL A 74 2.89 2.65 -6.14
CA VAL A 74 2.19 2.15 -4.96
C VAL A 74 3.24 1.91 -3.88
N ILE A 75 3.06 2.49 -2.70
CA ILE A 75 3.99 2.42 -1.57
C ILE A 75 3.31 1.64 -0.45
N PHE A 76 3.96 0.59 0.04
CA PHE A 76 3.51 -0.17 1.19
C PHE A 76 4.23 0.31 2.45
N ASP A 77 3.51 0.43 3.56
CA ASP A 77 4.05 0.72 4.89
C ASP A 77 4.91 -0.43 5.45
N ASP A 78 4.80 -1.61 4.82
CA ASP A 78 5.52 -2.82 5.16
C ASP A 78 6.45 -3.29 4.04
N ASN A 79 7.46 -4.05 4.44
CA ASN A 79 8.39 -4.66 3.50
C ASN A 79 7.71 -5.79 2.71
N LEU A 80 7.74 -5.65 1.39
CA LEU A 80 7.34 -6.70 0.46
C LEU A 80 8.53 -7.61 0.12
N SER A 81 8.29 -8.92 0.09
CA SER A 81 9.24 -9.86 -0.51
C SER A 81 9.42 -9.59 -2.01
N PRO A 82 10.54 -10.01 -2.63
CA PRO A 82 10.74 -9.87 -4.08
C PRO A 82 9.63 -10.52 -4.91
N ALA A 83 9.08 -11.64 -4.44
CA ALA A 83 7.98 -12.33 -5.10
C ALA A 83 6.67 -11.51 -5.03
N GLN A 84 6.38 -10.89 -3.88
CA GLN A 84 5.21 -10.02 -3.72
C GLN A 84 5.31 -8.78 -4.63
N ASN A 85 6.47 -8.11 -4.65
CA ASN A 85 6.71 -6.98 -5.54
C ASN A 85 6.43 -7.35 -7.01
N LYS A 86 7.04 -8.44 -7.50
CA LYS A 86 6.85 -8.89 -8.89
C LYS A 86 5.39 -9.22 -9.21
N ASN A 87 4.68 -9.87 -8.29
CA ASN A 87 3.29 -10.22 -8.51
C ASN A 87 2.40 -8.98 -8.56
N LEU A 88 2.56 -8.05 -7.62
CA LEU A 88 1.80 -6.80 -7.58
C LEU A 88 2.09 -5.94 -8.81
N GLU A 89 3.35 -5.83 -9.23
CA GLU A 89 3.74 -5.11 -10.45
C GLU A 89 3.04 -5.69 -11.69
N ASN A 90 2.90 -7.00 -11.80
CA ASN A 90 2.17 -7.63 -12.91
C ASN A 90 0.65 -7.40 -12.87
N ILE A 91 0.09 -7.16 -11.68
CA ILE A 91 -1.36 -6.97 -11.50
C ILE A 91 -1.74 -5.49 -11.67
N PHE A 92 -0.85 -4.57 -11.31
CA PHE A 92 -1.10 -3.11 -11.37
C PHE A 92 -0.69 -2.47 -12.71
N LYS A 93 0.02 -3.20 -13.56
CA LYS A 93 0.25 -2.83 -14.98
C LYS A 93 -1.03 -2.99 -15.79
#